data_AF-X1J833-F1
#
_entry.id   AF-X1J833-F1
#
_cell.length_a   1.000
_cell.length_b   1.000
_cell.length_c   1.000
_cell.angle_alpha   90.00
_cell.angle_beta   90.00
_cell.angle_gamma   90.00
#
_symmetry.space_group_name_H-M   'P 1'
#
loop_
_entity.id
_entity.type
_entity.pdbx_description
1 polymer ?
#
loop_
_entity_poly.entity_id
_entity_poly.type
_entity_poly.pdbx_seq_one_letter_code
_entity_poly.pdbx_strand_id
1 'polypeptide(L)'
;QSFRLLRSDILLPGGGKSPIARKLDHEFYGRGWLEKAFDIEMVVDQESIETPTHKVDCFKNKVGVEIEWNNKDPFYDRDLNNFRLLFELRALSVGVIITRCDELQDIFDELGKGQSYGSSTTHMKKLLPRIQGGGGGGCPVLVFGISKALYVED
;
A
#
# COMPACT_ATOMS: atom_id res chain seq x y z
N GLN A 1 20.88 -0.29 3.01
CA GLN A 1 20.65 -0.23 4.47
C GLN A 1 19.31 -0.91 4.77
N SER A 2 19.01 -1.22 6.03
CA SER A 2 17.66 -1.66 6.45
C SER A 2 16.76 -0.44 6.69
N PHE A 3 15.49 -0.50 6.29
CA PHE A 3 14.51 0.56 6.53
C PHE A 3 14.38 0.91 8.02
N ARG A 4 14.23 2.21 8.32
CA ARG A 4 13.95 2.78 9.64
C ARG A 4 12.91 3.87 9.51
N LEU A 5 12.03 3.95 10.51
CA LEU A 5 11.04 5.01 10.65
C LEU A 5 11.66 6.13 11.50
N LEU A 6 12.14 7.18 10.84
CA LEU A 6 12.83 8.27 11.53
C LEU A 6 11.82 9.29 12.08
N ARG A 7 12.12 9.86 13.25
CA ARG A 7 11.38 10.98 13.82
C ARG A 7 11.34 12.15 12.85
N SER A 8 12.47 12.49 12.24
CA SER A 8 12.58 13.57 11.26
C SER A 8 11.60 13.40 10.09
N ASP A 9 11.42 12.18 9.58
CA ASP A 9 10.49 11.88 8.49
C ASP A 9 9.02 12.04 8.89
N ILE A 10 8.67 11.72 10.14
CA ILE A 10 7.30 11.87 10.67
C ILE A 10 6.94 13.34 10.81
N LEU A 11 7.90 14.18 11.23
CA LEU A 11 7.66 15.60 11.51
C LEU A 11 7.53 16.43 10.23
N LEU A 12 8.23 16.05 9.17
CA LEU A 12 8.17 16.74 7.89
C LEU A 12 6.74 16.74 7.31
N PRO A 13 6.21 17.90 6.91
CA PRO A 13 4.90 17.96 6.27
C PRO A 13 4.93 17.23 4.92
N GLY A 14 3.85 16.51 4.62
CA GLY A 14 3.64 15.91 3.31
C GLY A 14 3.18 16.95 2.27
N GLY A 15 3.53 16.72 1.00
CA GLY A 15 3.10 17.50 -0.16
C GLY A 15 2.78 16.59 -1.35
N GLY A 16 1.98 15.55 -1.10
CA GLY A 16 1.75 14.41 -2.00
C GLY A 16 2.09 13.10 -1.29
N LYS A 17 3.19 12.46 -1.67
CA LYS A 17 3.70 11.23 -1.02
C LYS A 17 4.64 11.58 0.15
N SER A 18 4.47 10.96 1.32
CA SER A 18 5.33 11.22 2.49
C SER A 18 6.79 10.81 2.23
N PRO A 19 7.77 11.39 2.94
CA PRO A 19 9.16 10.93 2.86
C PRO A 19 9.31 9.44 3.17
N ILE A 20 8.50 8.94 4.11
CA ILE A 20 8.48 7.55 4.54
C ILE A 20 8.08 6.62 3.39
N ALA A 21 6.98 6.92 2.70
CA ALA A 21 6.52 6.15 1.56
C ALA A 21 7.51 6.20 0.40
N ARG A 22 8.07 7.38 0.11
CA ARG A 22 9.10 7.55 -0.95
C ARG A 22 10.36 6.73 -0.66
N LYS A 23 10.81 6.64 0.60
CA LYS A 23 11.95 5.80 0.97
C LYS A 23 11.69 4.33 0.68
N LEU A 24 10.47 3.84 0.97
CA LEU A 24 10.08 2.47 0.64
C LEU A 24 10.08 2.24 -0.88
N ASP A 25 9.46 3.12 -1.66
CA ASP A 25 9.45 3.02 -3.13
C ASP A 25 10.87 2.93 -3.70
N HIS A 26 11.76 3.85 -3.28
CA HIS A 26 13.12 3.91 -3.78
C HIS A 26 13.92 2.64 -3.52
N GLU A 27 13.71 1.97 -2.38
CA GLU A 27 14.36 0.69 -2.08
C GLU A 27 13.90 -0.43 -3.02
N PHE A 28 12.63 -0.42 -3.43
CA PHE A 28 12.12 -1.34 -4.46
C PHE A 28 12.66 -0.97 -5.84
N TYR A 29 12.61 0.30 -6.23
CA TYR A 29 13.10 0.76 -7.53
C TYR A 29 14.59 0.50 -7.72
N GLY A 30 15.41 0.71 -6.68
CA GLY A 30 16.83 0.34 -6.67
C GLY A 30 17.10 -1.15 -6.87
N ARG A 31 16.08 -2.01 -6.73
CA ARG A 31 16.13 -3.47 -6.95
C ARG A 31 15.43 -3.89 -8.25
N GLY A 32 15.14 -2.94 -9.14
CA GLY A 32 14.52 -3.18 -10.44
C GLY A 32 13.03 -3.53 -10.38
N TRP A 33 12.33 -3.04 -9.36
CA TRP A 33 10.87 -2.97 -9.37
C TRP A 33 10.45 -1.67 -10.06
N LEU A 34 9.25 -1.65 -10.64
CA LEU A 34 8.75 -0.49 -11.37
C LEU A 34 7.29 -0.25 -11.01
N GLU A 35 6.87 1.02 -10.99
CA GLU A 35 5.44 1.34 -11.05
C GLU A 35 4.86 0.77 -12.34
N LYS A 36 3.67 0.16 -12.27
CA LYS A 36 3.07 -0.49 -13.43
C LYS A 36 1.57 -0.20 -13.55
N ALA A 37 1.20 0.37 -14.70
CA ALA A 37 -0.17 0.37 -15.20
C ALA A 37 -0.45 -0.93 -15.96
N PHE A 38 -1.70 -1.39 -15.90
CA PHE A 38 -2.17 -2.53 -16.69
C PHE A 38 -3.35 -2.07 -17.54
N ASP A 39 -3.17 -2.09 -18.85
CA ASP A 39 -4.25 -1.86 -19.80
C ASP A 39 -5.02 -3.17 -19.96
N ILE A 40 -6.30 -3.18 -19.58
CA ILE A 40 -7.14 -4.38 -19.54
C ILE A 40 -8.37 -4.15 -20.40
N GLU A 41 -8.54 -5.03 -21.38
CA GLU A 41 -9.66 -5.06 -22.31
C GLU A 41 -10.33 -6.43 -22.24
N MET A 42 -11.63 -6.46 -22.02
CA MET A 42 -12.44 -7.68 -22.04
C MET A 42 -13.32 -7.66 -23.29
N VAL A 43 -13.24 -8.72 -24.10
CA VAL A 43 -14.05 -8.86 -25.31
C VAL A 43 -15.16 -9.87 -25.07
N VAL A 44 -16.41 -9.44 -25.22
CA VAL A 44 -17.63 -10.27 -25.09
C VAL A 44 -18.45 -10.10 -26.36
N ASP A 45 -18.72 -11.20 -27.07
CA ASP A 45 -19.50 -11.19 -28.32
C ASP A 45 -19.04 -10.13 -29.35
N GLN A 46 -17.72 -9.93 -29.46
CA GLN A 46 -17.04 -8.93 -30.31
C GLN A 46 -17.13 -7.47 -29.84
N GLU A 47 -17.81 -7.21 -28.72
CA GLU A 47 -17.79 -5.91 -28.06
C GLU A 47 -16.64 -5.84 -27.06
N SER A 48 -15.88 -4.75 -27.13
CA SER A 48 -14.78 -4.48 -26.20
C SER A 48 -15.24 -3.61 -25.04
N ILE A 49 -14.81 -3.99 -23.84
CA ILE A 49 -15.03 -3.25 -22.60
C ILE A 49 -13.66 -2.99 -21.96
N GLU A 50 -13.31 -1.71 -21.86
CA GLU A 50 -12.16 -1.28 -21.06
C GLU A 50 -12.47 -1.43 -19.57
N THR A 51 -11.60 -2.13 -18.85
CA THR A 51 -11.72 -2.29 -17.40
C THR A 51 -10.77 -1.33 -16.71
N PRO A 52 -11.28 -0.38 -15.90
CA PRO A 52 -10.42 0.56 -15.19
C PRO A 52 -9.55 -0.18 -14.17
N THR A 53 -8.25 0.10 -14.19
CA THR A 53 -7.29 -0.38 -13.20
C THR A 53 -6.61 0.78 -12.51
N HIS A 54 -6.01 0.47 -11.35
CA HIS A 54 -5.07 1.38 -10.72
C HIS A 54 -3.64 0.89 -10.97
N LYS A 55 -2.72 1.85 -11.06
CA LYS A 55 -1.30 1.52 -11.11
C LYS A 55 -0.90 0.84 -9.82
N VAL A 56 -0.08 -0.20 -9.95
CA VAL A 56 0.60 -0.84 -8.83
C VAL A 56 1.88 -0.06 -8.53
N ASP A 57 2.05 0.40 -7.28
CA ASP A 57 3.20 1.21 -6.86
C ASP A 57 4.55 0.57 -7.22
N CYS A 58 4.67 -0.74 -6.99
CA CYS A 58 5.88 -1.52 -7.25
C CYS A 58 5.51 -2.91 -7.78
N PHE A 59 5.91 -3.22 -9.02
CA PHE A 59 5.65 -4.51 -9.66
C PHE A 59 6.93 -5.17 -10.17
N LYS A 60 7.05 -6.49 -9.94
CA LYS A 60 8.11 -7.33 -10.50
C LYS A 60 7.68 -8.80 -10.52
N ASN A 61 7.91 -9.49 -11.64
CA ASN A 61 7.69 -10.95 -11.75
C ASN A 61 6.32 -11.43 -11.22
N LYS A 62 5.23 -10.72 -11.58
CA LYS A 62 3.85 -10.99 -11.11
C LYS A 62 3.61 -10.77 -9.62
N VAL A 63 4.52 -10.12 -8.91
CA VAL A 63 4.28 -9.62 -7.55
C VAL A 63 3.96 -8.14 -7.64
N GLY A 64 2.83 -7.73 -7.06
CA GLY A 64 2.47 -6.33 -6.88
C GLY A 64 2.61 -5.93 -5.41
N VAL A 65 3.23 -4.78 -5.15
CA VAL A 65 3.40 -4.19 -3.82
C VAL A 65 2.75 -2.81 -3.83
N GLU A 66 1.88 -2.56 -2.86
CA GLU A 66 1.24 -1.26 -2.60
C GLU A 66 1.76 -0.70 -1.27
N ILE A 67 2.26 0.54 -1.31
CA ILE A 67 2.81 1.22 -0.13
C ILE A 67 1.74 2.17 0.42
N GLU A 68 0.96 1.63 1.35
CA GLU A 68 -0.17 2.32 1.95
C GLU A 68 0.21 2.99 3.27
N TRP A 69 0.71 4.22 3.15
CA TRP A 69 1.19 5.02 4.28
C TRP A 69 0.38 6.30 4.49
N ASN A 70 -0.54 6.24 5.45
CA ASN A 70 -1.28 7.41 5.94
C ASN A 70 -2.20 8.10 4.91
N ASN A 71 -2.60 7.38 3.86
CA ASN A 71 -3.57 7.84 2.87
C ASN A 71 -4.99 7.86 3.49
N LYS A 72 -5.87 8.76 3.02
CA LYS A 72 -7.28 8.80 3.46
C LYS A 72 -8.15 8.02 2.48
N ASP A 73 -9.05 7.17 2.97
CA ASP A 73 -9.95 6.26 2.22
C ASP A 73 -10.45 6.78 0.85
N PRO A 74 -10.66 5.88 -0.15
CA PRO A 74 -10.82 4.42 -0.05
C PRO A 74 -9.66 3.60 -0.66
N PHE A 75 -8.43 3.76 -0.16
CA PHE A 75 -7.25 3.16 -0.80
C PHE A 75 -7.21 1.62 -0.68
N TYR A 76 -7.49 1.04 0.50
CA TYR A 76 -7.44 -0.42 0.64
C TYR A 76 -8.46 -1.18 -0.21
N ASP A 77 -9.70 -0.69 -0.30
CA ASP A 77 -10.73 -1.36 -1.10
C ASP A 77 -10.34 -1.34 -2.59
N ARG A 78 -9.78 -0.22 -3.04
CA ARG A 78 -9.25 -0.04 -4.39
C ARG A 78 -8.08 -0.98 -4.68
N ASP A 79 -7.10 -1.04 -3.80
CA ASP A 79 -5.88 -1.84 -4.00
C ASP A 79 -6.19 -3.35 -3.93
N LEU A 80 -7.03 -3.77 -2.97
CA LEU A 80 -7.48 -5.16 -2.87
C LEU A 80 -8.29 -5.59 -4.09
N ASN A 81 -9.18 -4.72 -4.59
CA ASN A 81 -9.93 -5.00 -5.81
C ASN A 81 -9.01 -5.07 -7.05
N ASN A 82 -7.99 -4.20 -7.13
CA ASN A 82 -7.00 -4.23 -8.19
C ASN A 82 -6.19 -5.54 -8.17
N PHE A 83 -5.74 -5.97 -6.98
CA PHE A 83 -5.08 -7.27 -6.81
C PHE A 83 -5.97 -8.45 -7.20
N ARG A 84 -7.24 -8.42 -6.81
CA ARG A 84 -8.22 -9.44 -7.21
C ARG A 84 -8.31 -9.54 -8.73
N LEU A 85 -8.58 -8.43 -9.41
CA LEU A 85 -8.74 -8.40 -10.87
C LEU A 85 -7.47 -8.90 -11.59
N LEU A 86 -6.30 -8.37 -11.20
CA LEU A 86 -5.03 -8.76 -11.82
C LEU A 86 -4.68 -10.23 -11.57
N PHE A 87 -5.09 -10.78 -10.43
CA PHE A 87 -4.91 -12.20 -10.11
C PHE A 87 -5.84 -13.09 -10.94
N GLU A 88 -7.13 -12.74 -11.04
CA GLU A 88 -8.11 -13.45 -11.87
C GLU A 88 -7.65 -13.52 -13.35
N LEU A 89 -7.03 -12.45 -13.85
CA LEU A 89 -6.44 -12.36 -15.19
C LEU A 89 -5.03 -12.96 -15.32
N ARG A 90 -4.48 -13.55 -14.24
CA ARG A 90 -3.14 -14.15 -14.17
C ARG A 90 -1.99 -13.18 -14.47
N ALA A 91 -2.24 -11.87 -14.41
CA ALA A 91 -1.25 -10.81 -14.54
C ALA A 91 -0.43 -10.62 -13.25
N LEU A 92 -1.04 -10.94 -12.10
CA LEU A 92 -0.45 -10.93 -10.77
C LEU A 92 -0.64 -12.30 -10.10
N SER A 93 0.26 -12.69 -9.21
CA SER A 93 0.25 -13.96 -8.48
C SER A 93 0.12 -13.77 -6.97
N VAL A 94 0.61 -12.64 -6.44
CA VAL A 94 0.47 -12.26 -5.04
C VAL A 94 0.49 -10.74 -4.91
N GLY A 95 -0.42 -10.21 -4.10
CA GLY A 95 -0.44 -8.82 -3.69
C GLY A 95 0.27 -8.65 -2.36
N VAL A 96 1.03 -7.57 -2.21
CA VAL A 96 1.70 -7.22 -0.96
C VAL A 96 1.26 -5.83 -0.55
N ILE A 97 0.86 -5.64 0.70
CA ILE A 97 0.56 -4.31 1.25
C ILE A 97 1.56 -4.00 2.35
N ILE A 98 2.23 -2.85 2.26
CA ILE A 98 3.06 -2.32 3.33
C ILE A 98 2.30 -1.16 3.96
N THR A 99 2.01 -1.26 5.26
CA THR A 99 1.32 -0.20 6.01
C THR A 99 1.89 -0.08 7.42
N ARG A 100 1.30 0.78 8.25
CA ARG A 100 1.68 0.97 9.66
C ARG A 100 0.84 0.11 10.61
N CYS A 101 1.50 -0.36 11.67
CA CYS A 101 0.81 -0.94 12.83
C CYS A 101 0.09 0.15 13.64
N ASP A 102 -0.96 -0.27 14.35
CA ASP A 102 -1.82 0.64 15.10
C ASP A 102 -1.08 1.29 16.28
N GLU A 103 -0.17 0.55 16.90
CA GLU A 103 0.64 1.02 18.03
C GLU A 103 1.48 2.25 17.69
N LEU A 104 1.84 2.49 16.42
CA LEU A 104 2.57 3.71 16.03
C LEU A 104 1.80 5.00 16.36
N GLN A 105 0.49 4.91 16.61
CA GLN A 105 -0.33 6.04 17.07
C GLN A 105 0.27 6.72 18.30
N ASP A 106 0.79 5.96 19.27
CA ASP A 106 1.35 6.55 20.50
C ASP A 106 2.53 7.48 20.18
N ILE A 107 3.41 7.08 19.26
CA ILE A 107 4.54 7.89 18.80
C ILE A 107 4.04 9.13 18.06
N PHE A 108 3.02 8.97 17.20
CA PHE A 108 2.46 10.11 16.48
C PHE A 108 1.80 11.12 17.44
N ASP A 109 1.13 10.65 18.49
CA ASP A 109 0.55 11.51 19.52
C ASP A 109 1.63 12.26 20.30
N GLU A 110 2.69 11.58 20.73
CA GLU A 110 3.86 12.17 21.42
C GLU A 110 4.56 13.25 20.56
N LEU A 111 4.65 13.03 19.25
CA LEU A 111 5.24 13.97 18.29
C LEU A 111 4.28 15.09 17.84
N GLY A 112 3.05 15.16 18.39
CA GLY A 112 2.04 16.15 18.02
C GLY A 112 1.46 15.96 16.60
N LYS A 113 1.62 14.76 16.02
CA LYS A 113 1.12 14.37 14.70
C LYS A 113 -0.10 13.44 14.74
N GLY A 114 -0.59 13.11 15.94
CA GLY A 114 -1.69 12.19 16.18
C GLY A 114 -2.90 12.38 15.26
N GLN A 115 -3.38 13.62 15.13
CA GLN A 115 -4.52 13.95 14.26
C GLN A 115 -4.22 13.71 12.77
N SER A 116 -2.99 14.00 12.31
CA SER A 116 -2.58 13.77 10.92
C SER A 116 -2.46 12.28 10.59
N TYR A 117 -2.17 11.45 11.59
CA TYR A 117 -2.13 10.00 11.51
C TYR A 117 -3.34 9.34 12.15
N GLY A 118 -4.48 10.04 12.23
CA GLY A 118 -5.65 9.56 12.94
C GLY A 118 -6.36 8.38 12.26
N SER A 119 -7.48 7.96 12.86
CA SER A 119 -8.28 6.79 12.44
C SER A 119 -8.86 6.86 11.02
N SER A 120 -8.89 8.03 10.39
CA SER A 120 -9.35 8.19 9.00
C SER A 120 -8.30 7.75 7.96
N THR A 121 -7.06 7.50 8.37
CA THR A 121 -5.95 7.16 7.47
C THR A 121 -5.67 5.66 7.43
N THR A 122 -4.90 5.18 6.46
CA THR A 122 -4.51 3.77 6.34
C THR A 122 -3.62 3.30 7.50
N HIS A 123 -4.02 2.19 8.10
CA HIS A 123 -3.30 1.42 9.14
C HIS A 123 -3.87 0.00 9.24
N MET A 124 -3.21 -0.87 10.01
CA MET A 124 -3.52 -2.30 10.08
C MET A 124 -4.97 -2.59 10.51
N LYS A 125 -5.48 -1.92 11.56
CA LYS A 125 -6.86 -2.12 12.06
C LYS A 125 -7.94 -1.85 11.01
N LYS A 126 -7.67 -1.00 10.01
CA LYS A 126 -8.60 -0.75 8.90
C LYS A 126 -8.47 -1.77 7.77
N LEU A 127 -7.28 -2.32 7.57
CA LEU A 127 -7.01 -3.28 6.51
C LEU A 127 -7.54 -4.68 6.86
N LEU A 128 -7.28 -5.15 8.08
CA LEU A 128 -7.60 -6.52 8.47
C LEU A 128 -9.09 -6.89 8.28
N PRO A 129 -10.07 -6.06 8.66
CA PRO A 129 -11.48 -6.38 8.42
C PRO A 129 -11.83 -6.54 6.93
N ARG A 130 -11.15 -5.82 6.03
CA ARG A 130 -11.38 -5.91 4.58
C ARG A 130 -10.83 -7.20 4.01
N ILE A 131 -9.63 -7.59 4.44
CA ILE A 131 -9.03 -8.88 4.05
C ILE A 131 -9.88 -10.04 4.59
N GLN A 132 -10.26 -9.99 5.87
CA GLN A 132 -11.11 -11.00 6.50
C GLN A 132 -12.50 -11.07 5.88
N GLY A 133 -13.04 -9.92 5.44
CA GLY A 133 -14.27 -9.82 4.65
C GLY A 133 -14.15 -10.31 3.21
N GLY A 134 -12.98 -10.80 2.77
CA GLY A 134 -12.78 -11.36 1.44
C GLY A 134 -12.41 -10.35 0.35
N GLY A 135 -11.96 -9.14 0.70
CA GLY A 135 -11.65 -8.07 -0.25
C GLY A 135 -10.63 -8.45 -1.34
N GLY A 136 -9.75 -9.42 -1.07
CA GLY A 136 -8.79 -9.93 -2.07
C GLY A 136 -9.37 -10.90 -3.11
N GLY A 137 -10.63 -11.36 -2.95
CA GLY A 137 -11.35 -12.16 -3.96
C GLY A 137 -10.65 -13.42 -4.48
N GLY A 138 -9.79 -14.04 -3.67
CA GLY A 138 -9.01 -15.23 -4.03
C GLY A 138 -7.54 -14.96 -4.35
N CYS A 139 -7.13 -13.70 -4.55
CA CYS A 139 -5.73 -13.32 -4.64
C CYS A 139 -5.03 -13.56 -3.29
N PRO A 140 -3.88 -14.26 -3.24
CA PRO A 140 -3.04 -14.30 -2.06
C PRO A 140 -2.54 -12.89 -1.72
N VAL A 141 -2.77 -12.44 -0.48
CA VAL A 141 -2.33 -11.13 0.01
C VAL A 141 -1.39 -11.31 1.21
N LEU A 142 -0.19 -10.75 1.12
CA LEU A 142 0.77 -10.64 2.22
C LEU A 142 0.77 -9.20 2.74
N VAL A 143 0.76 -9.03 4.05
CA VAL A 143 0.74 -7.70 4.66
C VAL A 143 1.93 -7.53 5.60
N PHE A 144 2.64 -6.41 5.45
CA PHE A 144 3.67 -5.97 6.38
C PHE A 144 3.22 -4.73 7.14
N GLY A 145 3.19 -4.83 8.46
CA GLY A 145 2.98 -3.71 9.37
C GLY A 145 4.30 -3.17 9.90
N ILE A 146 4.62 -1.92 9.59
CA ILE A 146 5.73 -1.20 10.22
C ILE A 146 5.35 -0.90 11.66
N SER A 147 6.13 -1.43 12.60
CA SER A 147 5.90 -1.36 14.03
C SER A 147 6.82 -0.35 14.73
N LYS A 148 6.59 -0.10 16.02
CA LYS A 148 7.46 0.75 16.84
C LYS A 148 8.91 0.25 16.89
N ALA A 149 9.14 -1.05 16.66
CA ALA A 149 10.48 -1.63 16.65
C ALA A 149 11.41 -1.07 15.56
N LEU A 150 10.85 -0.40 14.55
CA LEU A 150 11.61 0.25 13.48
C LEU A 150 11.79 1.76 13.70
N TYR A 151 11.19 2.32 14.75
CA TYR A 151 11.29 3.74 15.09
C TYR A 151 12.69 4.11 15.58
N VAL A 152 13.16 5.29 15.17
CA VAL A 152 14.43 5.87 15.62
C VAL A 152 14.22 7.35 15.94
N GLU A 153 14.60 7.74 17.15
CA GLU A 153 14.66 9.13 17.59
C GLU A 153 15.98 9.76 17.10
N ASP A 154 15.93 10.40 15.93
CA ASP A 154 17.08 11.06 15.26
C ASP A 154 17.10 12.58 15.42
#